data_AF-A0A838NQG5-F1
#
_entry.id   AF-A0A838NQG5-F1
#
_cell.length_a   1.000
_cell.length_b   1.000
_cell.length_c   1.000
_cell.angle_alpha   90.00
_cell.angle_beta   90.00
_cell.angle_gamma   90.00
#
_symmetry.space_group_name_H-M   'P 1'
#
loop_
_entity.id
_entity.type
_entity.pdbx_description
1 polymer ?
#
loop_
_entity_poly.entity_id
_entity_poly.type
_entity_poly.pdbx_seq_one_letter_code
_entity_poly.pdbx_strand_id
1 'polypeptide(L)'
;MPTPRSGPQRCRRKFLRFFPGGFRDETYIDWERDYKWAAHERWNEELGPKEFRSLLRAGGYAELARRAVAIESRTNLLFSFEMAIRDAVKSPAGARAFANSPA
;
A
#
# COMPACT_ATOMS: atom_id res chain seq x y z
N MET A 1 -32.13 -15.71 25.85
CA MET A 1 -31.84 -15.45 24.43
C MET A 1 -30.39 -15.01 24.30
N PRO A 2 -29.53 -15.64 23.49
CA PRO A 2 -28.17 -15.14 23.29
C PRO A 2 -28.21 -13.79 22.56
N THR A 3 -27.52 -12.79 23.11
CA THR A 3 -27.45 -11.45 22.52
C THR A 3 -26.82 -11.50 21.13
N PRO A 4 -27.37 -10.78 20.12
CA PRO A 4 -26.77 -10.73 18.81
C PRO A 4 -25.34 -10.16 18.91
N ARG A 5 -24.39 -10.89 18.34
CA ARG A 5 -22.98 -10.50 18.36
C ARG A 5 -22.80 -9.20 17.59
N SER A 6 -21.97 -8.30 18.13
CA SER A 6 -21.65 -7.03 17.48
C SER A 6 -20.93 -7.24 16.15
N GLY A 7 -20.98 -6.23 15.26
CA GLY A 7 -20.28 -6.24 13.98
C GLY A 7 -18.82 -6.71 14.07
N PRO A 8 -18.00 -6.15 14.99
CA PRO A 8 -16.61 -6.56 15.18
C PRO A 8 -16.45 -8.04 15.57
N GLN A 9 -17.31 -8.57 16.44
CA GLN A 9 -17.26 -9.98 16.85
C GLN A 9 -17.61 -10.93 15.70
N ARG A 10 -18.49 -10.50 14.78
CA ARG A 10 -18.79 -11.27 13.56
C ARG A 10 -17.62 -11.26 12.58
N CYS A 11 -16.98 -10.11 12.36
CA CYS A 11 -15.80 -9.99 11.51
C CYS A 11 -14.64 -10.84 12.05
N ARG A 12 -14.35 -10.76 13.36
CA ARG A 12 -13.31 -11.58 14.00
C ARG A 12 -13.54 -13.07 13.80
N ARG A 13 -14.77 -13.56 13.97
CA ARG A 13 -15.08 -14.99 13.75
C ARG A 13 -14.89 -15.40 12.29
N LYS A 14 -15.29 -14.55 11.33
CA LYS A 14 -15.08 -14.83 9.90
C LYS A 14 -13.58 -14.90 9.59
N PHE A 15 -12.80 -13.93 10.08
CA PHE A 15 -11.34 -13.92 9.93
C PHE A 15 -10.71 -15.20 10.49
N LEU A 16 -11.02 -15.57 11.74
CA LEU A 16 -10.47 -16.77 12.38
C LEU A 16 -10.93 -18.09 11.74
N ARG A 17 -11.98 -18.07 10.91
CA ARG A 17 -12.40 -19.25 10.13
C ARG A 17 -11.42 -19.52 8.97
N PHE A 18 -10.84 -18.46 8.40
CA PHE A 18 -9.85 -18.58 7.33
C PHE A 18 -8.42 -18.66 7.86
N PHE A 19 -8.15 -18.00 9.00
CA PHE A 19 -6.84 -17.95 9.64
C PHE A 19 -6.96 -18.34 11.12
N PRO A 20 -6.96 -19.65 11.45
CA PRO A 20 -7.09 -20.12 12.83
C PRO A 20 -6.03 -19.56 13.79
N GLY A 21 -4.79 -19.38 13.32
CA GLY A 21 -3.70 -18.72 14.08
C GLY A 21 -3.83 -17.19 14.15
N GLY A 22 -4.87 -16.63 13.54
CA GLY A 22 -5.08 -15.19 13.43
C GLY A 22 -3.95 -14.50 12.68
N PHE A 23 -3.44 -13.40 13.22
CA PHE A 23 -2.34 -12.65 12.59
C PHE A 23 -0.98 -13.37 12.66
N ARG A 24 -0.90 -14.50 13.38
CA ARG A 24 0.28 -15.37 13.43
C ARG A 24 0.11 -16.63 12.59
N ASP A 25 -1.03 -16.77 11.91
CA ASP A 25 -1.28 -17.90 11.03
C ASP A 25 -0.28 -17.85 9.86
N GLU A 26 0.39 -18.97 9.58
CA GLU A 26 1.39 -19.05 8.51
C GLU A 26 0.76 -18.70 7.16
N THR A 27 -0.48 -19.11 6.92
CA THR A 27 -1.23 -18.78 5.70
C THR A 27 -1.53 -17.29 5.62
N TYR A 28 -1.90 -16.66 6.74
CA TYR A 28 -2.12 -15.22 6.77
C TYR A 28 -0.83 -14.46 6.49
N ILE A 29 0.27 -14.92 7.08
CA ILE A 29 1.58 -14.30 6.91
C ILE A 29 2.00 -14.38 5.43
N ASP A 30 2.01 -15.58 4.87
CA ASP A 30 2.38 -15.82 3.47
C ASP A 30 1.46 -15.08 2.48
N TRP A 31 0.14 -15.20 2.65
CA TRP A 31 -0.81 -14.72 1.65
C TRP A 31 -1.11 -13.24 1.75
N GLU A 32 -1.10 -12.67 2.96
CA GLU A 32 -1.59 -11.31 3.19
C GLU A 32 -0.53 -10.37 3.76
N ARG A 33 0.50 -10.86 4.44
CA ARG A 33 1.44 -9.99 5.17
C ARG A 33 2.78 -9.81 4.47
N ASP A 34 3.41 -10.90 4.04
CA ASP A 34 4.81 -10.90 3.63
C ASP A 34 5.06 -10.06 2.39
N TYR A 35 4.21 -10.20 1.37
CA TYR A 35 4.34 -9.37 0.17
C TYR A 35 4.16 -7.87 0.49
N LYS A 36 3.28 -7.52 1.45
CA LYS A 36 3.07 -6.12 1.87
C LYS A 36 4.29 -5.59 2.63
N TRP A 37 4.94 -6.45 3.43
CA TRP A 37 6.15 -6.09 4.16
C TRP A 37 7.34 -5.90 3.22
N ALA A 38 7.58 -6.85 2.32
CA ALA A 38 8.65 -6.76 1.33
C ALA A 38 8.53 -5.51 0.46
N ALA A 39 7.30 -5.14 0.09
CA ALA A 39 7.03 -3.89 -0.63
C ALA A 39 7.43 -2.64 0.19
N HIS A 40 7.11 -2.64 1.48
CA HIS A 40 7.45 -1.53 2.39
C HIS A 40 8.97 -1.40 2.56
N GLU A 41 9.68 -2.51 2.72
CA GLU A 41 11.15 -2.51 2.79
C GLU A 41 11.75 -1.93 1.53
N ARG A 42 11.27 -2.39 0.36
CA ARG A 42 11.74 -1.88 -0.93
C ARG A 42 11.41 -0.41 -1.15
N TRP A 43 10.25 0.04 -0.67
CA TRP A 43 9.92 1.47 -0.66
C TRP A 43 10.92 2.26 0.17
N ASN A 44 11.24 1.81 1.39
CA ASN A 44 12.22 2.51 2.23
C ASN A 44 13.60 2.54 1.60
N GLU A 45 14.01 1.47 0.91
CA GLU A 45 15.28 1.37 0.20
C GLU A 45 15.35 2.33 -1.01
N GLU A 46 14.34 2.31 -1.89
CA GLU A 46 14.37 3.03 -3.17
C GLU A 46 13.78 4.45 -3.12
N LEU A 47 12.83 4.67 -2.21
CA LEU A 47 12.01 5.87 -2.04
C LEU A 47 11.81 6.24 -0.56
N GLY A 48 12.79 5.95 0.29
CA GLY A 48 12.78 6.38 1.68
C GLY A 48 12.57 7.89 1.82
N PRO A 49 12.14 8.39 2.99
CA PRO A 49 11.68 9.78 3.16
C PRO A 49 12.68 10.85 2.68
N LYS A 50 13.98 10.59 2.83
CA LYS A 50 15.04 11.49 2.37
C LYS A 50 15.10 11.57 0.84
N GLU A 51 15.12 10.42 0.18
CA GLU A 51 15.21 10.30 -1.28
C GLU A 51 13.95 10.83 -1.94
N PHE A 52 12.78 10.46 -1.41
CA PHE A 52 11.49 10.97 -1.88
C PHE A 52 11.43 12.50 -1.86
N ARG A 53 11.78 13.12 -0.73
CA ARG A 53 11.84 14.59 -0.60
C ARG A 53 12.91 15.22 -1.50
N SER A 54 14.02 14.53 -1.73
CA SER A 54 15.09 14.98 -2.63
C SER A 54 14.58 15.06 -4.07
N LEU A 55 13.99 13.96 -4.57
CA LEU A 55 13.40 13.88 -5.90
C LEU A 55 12.29 14.91 -6.08
N LEU A 56 11.42 15.11 -5.07
CA LEU A 56 10.39 16.14 -5.12
C LEU A 56 10.98 17.54 -5.28
N ARG A 57 11.97 17.93 -4.46
CA ARG A 57 12.61 19.25 -4.56
C ARG A 57 13.36 19.46 -5.87
N ALA A 58 13.95 18.40 -6.42
CA ALA A 58 14.65 18.43 -7.69
C ALA A 58 13.71 18.40 -8.91
N GLY A 59 12.39 18.28 -8.72
CA GLY A 59 11.43 18.13 -9.81
C GLY A 59 11.52 16.77 -10.54
N GLY A 60 12.13 15.77 -9.90
CA GLY A 60 12.30 14.39 -10.37
C GLY A 60 11.01 13.56 -10.36
N TYR A 61 9.90 14.17 -10.76
CA TYR A 61 8.56 13.57 -10.66
C TYR A 61 8.42 12.28 -11.48
N ALA A 62 8.99 12.24 -12.67
CA ALA A 62 8.95 11.06 -13.54
C ALA A 62 9.74 9.87 -12.95
N GLU A 63 10.87 10.15 -12.31
CA GLU A 63 11.69 9.15 -11.60
C GLU A 63 10.92 8.58 -10.41
N LEU A 64 10.34 9.46 -9.58
CA LEU A 64 9.54 9.10 -8.42
C LEU A 64 8.34 8.23 -8.82
N ALA A 65 7.58 8.65 -9.85
CA ALA A 65 6.44 7.89 -10.35
C ALA A 65 6.87 6.52 -10.88
N ARG A 66 7.99 6.44 -11.62
CA ARG A 66 8.49 5.16 -12.15
C ARG A 66 8.88 4.19 -11.03
N ARG A 67 9.60 4.65 -10.01
CA ARG A 67 10.02 3.82 -8.87
C ARG A 67 8.82 3.34 -8.05
N ALA A 68 7.89 4.24 -7.74
CA ALA A 68 6.66 3.90 -7.02
C ALA A 68 5.86 2.83 -7.80
N VAL A 69 5.68 3.05 -9.10
CA VAL A 69 5.01 2.10 -9.99
C VAL A 69 5.74 0.75 -10.08
N ALA A 70 7.06 0.73 -10.10
CA ALA A 70 7.84 -0.51 -10.16
C ALA A 70 7.67 -1.36 -8.89
N ILE A 71 7.74 -0.72 -7.71
CA ILE A 71 7.50 -1.37 -6.42
C ILE A 71 6.08 -1.93 -6.39
N GLU A 72 5.09 -1.10 -6.74
CA GLU A 72 3.68 -1.46 -6.75
C GLU A 72 3.33 -2.55 -7.75
N SER A 73 3.88 -2.54 -8.97
CA SER A 73 3.55 -3.53 -10.00
C SER A 73 3.92 -4.98 -9.62
N ARG A 74 4.78 -5.15 -8.62
CA ARG A 74 5.24 -6.43 -8.12
C ARG A 74 4.42 -6.92 -6.93
N THR A 75 3.45 -6.12 -6.48
CA THR A 75 2.72 -6.33 -5.23
C THR A 75 1.24 -5.98 -5.42
N ASN A 76 0.29 -6.79 -4.95
CA ASN A 76 -1.14 -6.45 -5.00
C ASN A 76 -1.52 -5.38 -3.94
N LEU A 77 -0.69 -4.37 -3.73
CA LEU A 77 -0.88 -3.35 -2.70
C LEU A 77 -1.95 -2.32 -3.10
N LEU A 78 -1.96 -1.90 -4.36
CA LEU A 78 -3.01 -1.00 -4.87
C LEU A 78 -4.26 -1.79 -5.26
N PHE A 79 -5.30 -1.65 -4.46
CA PHE A 79 -6.65 -1.88 -4.95
C PHE A 79 -6.92 -0.99 -6.19
N SER A 80 -7.69 -1.51 -7.15
CA SER A 80 -7.94 -0.91 -8.47
C SER A 80 -8.42 0.56 -8.49
N PHE A 81 -8.88 1.11 -7.35
CA PHE A 81 -9.29 2.51 -7.23
C PHE A 81 -8.13 3.52 -7.14
N GLU A 82 -6.92 3.10 -6.75
CA GLU A 82 -5.75 3.99 -6.75
C GLU A 82 -5.05 4.10 -8.12
N MET A 83 -5.50 3.34 -9.13
CA MET A 83 -5.00 3.48 -10.51
C MET A 83 -5.25 4.88 -11.11
N ALA A 84 -6.25 5.62 -10.62
CA ALA A 84 -6.49 7.00 -11.01
C ALA A 84 -5.34 7.94 -10.58
N ILE A 85 -4.71 7.68 -9.44
CA ILE A 85 -3.50 8.40 -9.00
C ILE A 85 -2.34 8.05 -9.94
N ARG A 86 -2.20 6.76 -10.29
CA ARG A 86 -1.15 6.27 -11.19
C ARG A 86 -1.21 6.91 -12.58
N ASP A 87 -2.41 7.12 -13.13
CA ASP A 87 -2.58 7.86 -14.39
C ASP A 87 -2.45 9.37 -14.21
N ALA A 88 -2.92 9.94 -13.09
CA ALA A 88 -2.75 11.36 -12.81
C ALA A 88 -1.25 11.75 -12.77
N VAL A 89 -0.39 10.93 -12.14
CA VAL A 89 1.05 11.22 -12.01
C VAL A 89 1.88 10.95 -13.27
N LYS A 90 1.32 10.37 -14.34
CA LYS A 90 2.04 10.23 -15.62
C LYS A 90 2.26 11.58 -16.31
N SER A 91 1.37 12.53 -16.06
CA SER A 91 1.54 13.90 -16.55
C SER A 91 2.41 14.72 -15.60
N PRO A 92 3.30 15.60 -16.10
CA PRO A 92 4.07 16.50 -15.24
C PRO A 92 3.19 17.34 -14.30
N ALA A 93 1.98 17.71 -14.76
CA ALA A 93 1.01 18.46 -13.97
C ALA A 93 0.42 17.64 -12.82
N GLY A 94 -0.02 16.41 -13.07
CA GLY A 94 -0.62 15.58 -12.03
C GLY A 94 0.41 14.99 -11.06
N ALA A 95 1.65 14.79 -11.48
CA ALA A 95 2.74 14.44 -10.56
C ALA A 95 3.05 15.57 -9.57
N ARG A 96 2.97 16.83 -10.04
CA ARG A 96 3.13 18.02 -9.21
C ARG A 96 1.94 18.22 -8.26
N ALA A 97 0.72 17.89 -8.68
CA ALA A 97 -0.46 17.95 -7.82
C ALA A 97 -0.37 16.89 -6.69
N PHE A 98 -0.02 15.64 -7.03
CA PHE A 98 0.18 14.57 -6.06
C PHE A 98 1.23 14.93 -5.00
N ALA A 99 2.35 15.53 -5.43
CA ALA A 99 3.42 15.95 -4.53
C ALA A 99 3.03 17.05 -3.52
N ASN A 100 1.98 17.83 -3.80
CA ASN A 100 1.58 18.99 -3.01
C ASN A 100 0.26 18.79 -2.26
N SER A 101 -0.41 17.64 -2.39
CA SER A 101 -1.60 17.35 -1.60
C SER A 101 -1.22 16.98 -0.16
N PRO A 102 -1.81 17.62 0.86
CA PRO A 102 -1.66 17.21 2.24
C PRO A 102 -2.31 15.84 2.46
N ALA A 103 -1.67 15.00 3.28
CA ALA A 103 -2.15 13.68 3.68
C ALA A 103 -3.41 13.74 4.56
#